data_AF-A0A7X0KQK2-F1
#
_entry.id   AF-A0A7X0KQK2-F1
#
_cell.length_a   1.000
_cell.length_b   1.000
_cell.length_c   1.000
_cell.angle_alpha   90.00
_cell.angle_beta   90.00
_cell.angle_gamma   90.00
#
_symmetry.space_group_name_H-M   'P 1'
#
loop_
_entity.id
_entity.type
_entity.pdbx_description
1 polymer ?
#
loop_
_entity_poly.entity_id
_entity_poly.type
_entity_poly.pdbx_seq_one_letter_code
_entity_poly.pdbx_strand_id
1 'polypeptide(L)'
;MHLLSRLRHHTFALLLCALPLAGATVAAHAEPARPEVAKQVKAYASADGVKVSTLRYGPRERQQALIQVIDADSALDGKILLASTRATDKDTRYTVQLDGRPYVLLIVSDAAGELYLPGTPKPSWVRYDADLSAQSNPEHYLTDYQEQGR
;
A
#
# COMPACT_ATOMS: atom_id res chain seq x y z
N MET A 1 -93.24 19.20 -27.14
CA MET A 1 -92.69 18.10 -26.32
C MET A 1 -91.18 18.30 -26.17
N HIS A 2 -90.68 18.32 -24.93
CA HIS A 2 -89.27 18.39 -24.44
C HIS A 2 -88.45 19.62 -24.89
N LEU A 3 -88.36 20.73 -24.15
CA LEU A 3 -87.80 21.02 -22.81
C LEU A 3 -86.30 20.70 -22.63
N LEU A 4 -85.50 21.73 -22.91
CA LEU A 4 -84.24 22.19 -22.28
C LEU A 4 -83.44 21.17 -21.43
N SER A 5 -82.14 21.04 -21.75
CA SER A 5 -81.13 21.19 -20.69
C SER A 5 -79.82 21.76 -21.24
N ARG A 6 -79.38 22.84 -20.60
CA ARG A 6 -78.05 23.42 -20.74
C ARG A 6 -77.08 22.50 -20.00
N LEU A 7 -75.91 22.21 -20.57
CA LEU A 7 -74.77 21.79 -19.76
C LEU A 7 -73.58 22.71 -20.04
N ARG A 8 -73.20 23.39 -18.97
CA ARG A 8 -72.20 24.44 -18.87
C ARG A 8 -71.00 23.84 -18.13
N HIS A 9 -69.85 24.47 -18.32
CA HIS A 9 -68.61 24.41 -17.54
C HIS A 9 -67.48 23.54 -18.10
N HIS A 10 -66.48 24.28 -18.57
CA HIS A 10 -65.09 23.89 -18.66
C HIS A 10 -64.56 23.42 -17.30
N THR A 11 -63.85 22.29 -17.30
CA THR A 11 -62.81 22.00 -16.31
C THR A 11 -61.62 21.36 -17.01
N PHE A 12 -60.56 22.15 -17.01
CA PHE A 12 -59.21 21.88 -17.48
C PHE A 12 -58.61 20.78 -16.59
N ALA A 13 -58.41 19.57 -17.10
CA ALA A 13 -57.74 18.50 -16.35
C ALA A 13 -56.22 18.70 -16.50
N LEU A 14 -55.62 19.31 -15.47
CA LEU A 14 -54.19 19.51 -15.34
C LEU A 14 -53.50 18.14 -15.12
N LEU A 15 -52.63 17.76 -16.04
CA LEU A 15 -51.69 16.65 -15.90
C LEU A 15 -50.77 16.89 -14.68
N LEU A 16 -50.72 15.96 -13.74
CA LEU A 16 -49.71 15.88 -12.70
C LEU A 16 -49.01 14.52 -12.81
N CYS A 17 -48.05 14.43 -13.73
CA CYS A 17 -47.05 13.37 -13.71
C CYS A 17 -46.05 13.69 -12.59
N ALA A 18 -46.16 12.96 -11.47
CA ALA A 18 -45.16 12.99 -10.43
C ALA A 18 -43.89 12.27 -10.92
N LEU A 19 -42.86 13.05 -11.28
CA LEU A 19 -41.51 12.55 -11.52
C LEU A 19 -40.80 12.42 -10.16
N PRO A 20 -40.41 11.21 -9.70
CA PRO A 20 -39.53 11.09 -8.55
C PRO A 20 -38.14 11.60 -8.94
N LEU A 21 -37.71 12.69 -8.30
CA LEU A 21 -36.35 13.19 -8.37
C LEU A 21 -35.43 12.12 -7.76
N ALA A 22 -34.81 11.30 -8.60
CA ALA A 22 -33.79 10.34 -8.19
C ALA A 22 -32.59 11.13 -7.68
N GLY A 23 -32.46 11.25 -6.35
CA GLY A 23 -31.29 11.83 -5.72
C GLY A 23 -30.06 10.98 -6.05
N ALA A 24 -29.15 11.54 -6.84
CA ALA A 24 -27.83 10.96 -7.04
C ALA A 24 -27.09 11.03 -5.69
N THR A 25 -27.05 9.91 -4.97
CA THR A 25 -26.14 9.74 -3.84
C THR A 25 -24.74 9.67 -4.42
N VAL A 26 -24.00 10.78 -4.37
CA VAL A 26 -22.55 10.77 -4.57
C VAL A 26 -21.99 9.90 -3.44
N ALA A 27 -21.58 8.68 -3.78
CA ALA A 27 -20.83 7.85 -2.86
C ALA A 27 -19.50 8.57 -2.58
N ALA A 28 -19.45 9.27 -1.45
CA ALA A 28 -18.21 9.75 -0.88
C ALA A 28 -17.34 8.53 -0.62
N HIS A 29 -16.43 8.23 -1.54
CA HIS A 29 -15.38 7.26 -1.31
C HIS A 29 -14.46 7.90 -0.28
N ALA A 30 -14.67 7.57 1.00
CA ALA A 30 -13.72 7.89 2.03
C ALA A 30 -12.38 7.26 1.62
N GLU A 31 -11.37 8.09 1.40
CA GLU A 31 -10.02 7.56 1.18
C GLU A 31 -9.67 6.63 2.36
N PRO A 32 -9.20 5.41 2.09
CA PRO A 32 -8.83 4.49 3.14
C PRO A 32 -7.80 5.17 4.06
N ALA A 33 -8.01 5.05 5.37
CA ALA A 33 -7.12 5.66 6.35
C ALA A 33 -5.66 5.26 6.08
N ARG A 34 -4.79 6.26 6.02
CA ARG A 34 -3.38 6.06 5.70
C ARG A 34 -2.74 5.13 6.76
N PRO A 35 -2.06 4.05 6.35
CA PRO A 35 -1.45 3.10 7.29
C PRO A 35 -0.44 3.78 8.23
N GLU A 36 -0.42 3.39 9.51
CA GLU A 36 0.66 3.75 10.43
C GLU A 36 1.98 3.15 9.94
N VAL A 37 3.09 3.88 10.08
CA VAL A 37 4.45 3.34 9.82
C VAL A 37 5.38 3.54 11.01
N ALA A 38 6.58 2.96 10.99
CA ALA A 38 7.61 3.33 11.98
C ALA A 38 8.09 4.78 11.79
N LYS A 39 8.59 5.38 12.86
CA LYS A 39 9.16 6.75 12.86
C LYS A 39 10.46 6.88 12.05
N GLN A 40 11.08 5.76 11.69
CA GLN A 40 12.36 5.72 11.02
C GLN A 40 12.43 4.51 10.09
N VAL A 41 13.02 4.72 8.92
CA VAL A 41 13.42 3.65 8.01
C VAL A 41 14.76 3.08 8.48
N LYS A 42 14.89 1.76 8.53
CA LYS A 42 16.18 1.10 8.80
C LYS A 42 16.82 0.73 7.48
N ALA A 43 17.98 1.27 7.19
CA ALA A 43 18.72 1.01 5.98
C ALA A 43 20.03 0.25 6.27
N TYR A 44 20.41 -0.58 5.32
CA TYR A 44 21.60 -1.41 5.35
C TYR A 44 22.28 -1.34 3.99
N ALA A 45 23.60 -1.40 3.97
CA ALA A 45 24.41 -1.40 2.77
C ALA A 45 25.38 -2.57 2.76
N SER A 46 25.62 -3.14 1.58
CA SER A 46 26.69 -4.10 1.33
C SER A 46 27.97 -3.39 0.87
N ALA A 47 29.09 -4.12 0.87
CA ALA A 47 30.38 -3.59 0.45
C ALA A 47 30.46 -3.26 -1.05
N ASP A 48 29.65 -3.91 -1.86
CA ASP A 48 29.51 -3.70 -3.32
C ASP A 48 28.46 -2.65 -3.69
N GLY A 49 27.85 -1.98 -2.71
CA GLY A 49 27.01 -0.80 -2.92
C GLY A 49 25.50 -1.06 -2.96
N VAL A 50 25.07 -2.32 -2.93
CA VAL A 50 23.65 -2.69 -2.80
C VAL A 50 23.12 -2.16 -1.48
N LYS A 51 21.94 -1.52 -1.52
CA LYS A 51 21.28 -1.05 -0.30
C LYS A 51 19.92 -1.71 -0.16
N VAL A 52 19.56 -2.03 1.08
CA VAL A 52 18.25 -2.53 1.43
C VAL A 52 17.71 -1.71 2.59
N SER A 53 16.45 -1.31 2.49
CA SER A 53 15.76 -0.53 3.51
C SER A 53 14.50 -1.23 3.96
N THR A 54 14.14 -1.06 5.24
CA THR A 54 12.91 -1.60 5.82
C THR A 54 12.15 -0.55 6.61
N LEU A 55 10.82 -0.59 6.50
CA LEU A 55 9.91 0.30 7.22
C LEU A 55 8.72 -0.51 7.74
N ARG A 56 8.49 -0.53 9.07
CA ARG A 56 7.29 -1.19 9.63
C ARG A 56 6.03 -0.62 8.98
N TYR A 57 5.14 -1.50 8.55
CA TYR A 57 3.88 -1.17 7.90
C TYR A 57 2.70 -1.64 8.75
N GLY A 58 1.92 -0.69 9.24
CA GLY A 58 0.81 -0.91 10.16
C GLY A 58 1.22 -1.15 11.62
N PRO A 59 0.25 -1.56 12.46
CA PRO A 59 0.49 -1.92 13.86
C PRO A 59 1.53 -3.03 14.00
N ARG A 60 2.27 -3.07 15.12
CA ARG A 60 3.35 -4.06 15.34
C ARG A 60 2.82 -5.50 15.27
N GLU A 61 1.59 -5.69 15.69
CA GLU A 61 0.88 -6.97 15.78
C GLU A 61 0.60 -7.58 14.40
N ARG A 62 0.56 -6.74 13.35
CA ARG A 62 0.44 -7.23 11.97
C ARG A 62 1.72 -7.85 11.45
N GLN A 63 2.87 -7.54 12.06
CA GLN A 63 4.16 -8.09 11.68
C GLN A 63 4.45 -7.90 10.19
N GLN A 64 4.27 -6.68 9.69
CA GLN A 64 4.49 -6.32 8.30
C GLN A 64 5.51 -5.18 8.19
N ALA A 65 6.26 -5.20 7.10
CA ALA A 65 7.18 -4.13 6.74
C ALA A 65 7.21 -3.94 5.23
N LEU A 66 7.45 -2.71 4.80
CA LEU A 66 7.89 -2.42 3.45
C LEU A 66 9.39 -2.69 3.36
N ILE A 67 9.84 -3.25 2.25
CA ILE A 67 11.24 -3.50 1.94
C ILE A 67 11.54 -3.02 0.52
N GLN A 68 12.66 -2.31 0.35
CA GLN A 68 13.14 -1.85 -0.94
C GLN A 68 14.61 -2.21 -1.07
N VAL A 69 14.98 -2.70 -2.24
CA VAL A 69 16.36 -2.96 -2.61
C VAL A 69 16.71 -2.01 -3.75
N ILE A 70 17.88 -1.35 -3.66
CA ILE A 70 18.41 -0.45 -4.68
C ILE A 70 19.86 -0.80 -5.00
N ASP A 71 20.27 -0.46 -6.22
CA ASP A 71 21.61 -0.71 -6.77
C ASP A 71 21.96 -2.22 -6.83
N ALA A 72 20.95 -3.09 -6.94
CA ALA A 72 21.11 -4.55 -6.90
C ALA A 72 21.23 -5.23 -8.27
N ASP A 73 21.01 -4.51 -9.37
CA ASP A 73 20.95 -5.08 -10.74
C ASP A 73 20.05 -6.34 -10.81
N SER A 74 18.83 -6.23 -10.26
CA SER A 74 17.88 -7.35 -10.17
C SER A 74 16.47 -6.92 -10.55
N ALA A 75 15.58 -7.90 -10.77
CA ALA A 75 14.17 -7.62 -11.05
C ALA A 75 13.42 -6.92 -9.89
N LEU A 76 14.03 -6.89 -8.69
CA LEU A 76 13.49 -6.21 -7.51
C LEU A 76 14.06 -4.80 -7.33
N ASP A 77 15.02 -4.40 -8.16
CA ASP A 77 15.72 -3.14 -8.01
C ASP A 77 14.77 -1.94 -8.13
N GLY A 78 14.82 -1.04 -7.15
CA GLY A 78 13.93 0.11 -7.02
C GLY A 78 12.53 -0.19 -6.50
N LYS A 79 12.08 -1.46 -6.49
CA LYS A 79 10.71 -1.81 -6.10
C LYS A 79 10.54 -1.84 -4.59
N ILE A 80 9.44 -1.28 -4.12
CA ILE A 80 9.01 -1.39 -2.73
C ILE A 80 8.01 -2.55 -2.60
N LEU A 81 8.34 -3.53 -1.77
CA LEU A 81 7.58 -4.76 -1.58
C LEU A 81 7.01 -4.82 -0.17
N LEU A 82 5.81 -5.39 -0.03
CA LEU A 82 5.26 -5.73 1.28
C LEU A 82 5.84 -7.08 1.73
N ALA A 83 6.47 -7.08 2.90
CA ALA A 83 7.02 -8.26 3.54
C ALA A 83 6.27 -8.58 4.84
N SER A 84 6.09 -9.88 5.08
CA SER A 84 5.79 -10.39 6.42
C SER A 84 7.09 -10.49 7.21
N THR A 85 7.07 -10.03 8.45
CA THR A 85 8.22 -10.05 9.36
C THR A 85 8.06 -11.17 10.38
N ARG A 86 9.10 -11.97 10.62
CA ARG A 86 9.12 -12.94 11.71
C ARG A 86 10.38 -12.77 12.54
N ALA A 87 10.21 -12.36 13.79
CA ALA A 87 11.29 -12.33 14.77
C ALA A 87 11.49 -13.72 15.37
N THR A 88 12.74 -14.07 15.60
CA THR A 88 13.20 -15.24 16.36
C THR A 88 14.12 -14.76 17.48
N ASP A 89 14.62 -15.67 18.31
CA ASP A 89 15.59 -15.33 19.35
C ASP A 89 16.94 -14.84 18.78
N LYS A 90 17.19 -15.03 17.47
CA LYS A 90 18.47 -14.73 16.82
C LYS A 90 18.37 -13.65 15.75
N ASP A 91 17.26 -13.61 15.04
CA ASP A 91 17.13 -12.85 13.80
C ASP A 91 15.70 -12.35 13.57
N THR A 92 15.56 -11.39 12.66
CA THR A 92 14.28 -11.00 12.06
C THR A 92 14.33 -11.31 10.58
N ARG A 93 13.34 -12.05 10.09
CA ARG A 93 13.23 -12.45 8.68
C ARG A 93 12.14 -11.65 7.99
N TYR A 94 12.43 -11.17 6.79
CA TYR A 94 11.53 -10.44 5.93
C TYR A 94 11.21 -11.30 4.72
N THR A 95 9.95 -11.75 4.63
CA THR A 95 9.48 -12.65 3.58
C THR A 95 8.52 -11.90 2.67
N VAL A 96 8.86 -11.80 1.39
CA VAL A 96 8.02 -11.22 0.34
C VAL A 96 7.32 -12.32 -0.46
N GLN A 97 6.33 -11.95 -1.27
CA GLN A 97 5.72 -12.86 -2.24
C GLN A 97 6.35 -12.62 -3.61
N LEU A 98 7.05 -13.62 -4.14
CA LEU A 98 7.58 -13.62 -5.51
C LEU A 98 6.91 -14.75 -6.29
N ASP A 99 6.30 -14.43 -7.42
CA ASP A 99 5.57 -15.39 -8.26
C ASP A 99 4.55 -16.25 -7.48
N GLY A 100 3.87 -15.62 -6.51
CA GLY A 100 2.88 -16.26 -5.64
C GLY A 100 3.46 -17.19 -4.57
N ARG A 101 4.78 -17.17 -4.36
CA ARG A 101 5.47 -18.02 -3.38
C ARG A 101 6.19 -17.16 -2.33
N PRO A 102 6.18 -17.59 -1.05
CA PRO A 102 6.95 -16.91 -0.02
C PRO A 102 8.45 -17.04 -0.31
N TYR A 103 9.14 -15.91 -0.27
CA TYR A 103 10.58 -15.81 -0.50
C TYR A 103 11.22 -14.96 0.59
N VAL A 104 12.19 -15.53 1.31
CA VAL A 104 12.94 -14.78 2.34
C VAL A 104 13.94 -13.89 1.63
N LEU A 105 13.70 -12.58 1.67
CA LEU A 105 14.53 -11.59 0.99
C LEU A 105 15.64 -11.07 1.90
N LEU A 106 15.36 -10.88 3.20
CA LEU A 106 16.32 -10.32 4.14
C LEU A 106 16.23 -11.03 5.49
N ILE A 107 17.38 -11.35 6.06
CA ILE A 107 17.53 -11.81 7.45
C ILE A 107 18.45 -10.83 8.17
N VAL A 108 17.97 -10.22 9.24
CA VAL A 108 18.76 -9.26 10.04
C VAL A 108 19.00 -9.84 11.44
N SER A 109 20.25 -9.80 11.89
CA SER A 109 20.66 -10.10 13.26
C SER A 109 21.53 -8.95 13.76
N ASP A 110 21.17 -8.38 14.92
CA ASP A 110 21.79 -7.17 15.46
C ASP A 110 21.86 -6.01 14.45
N ALA A 111 23.08 -5.64 14.02
CA ALA A 111 23.36 -4.53 13.12
C ALA A 111 23.78 -4.99 11.72
N ALA A 112 23.55 -6.26 11.37
CA ALA A 112 23.92 -6.80 10.06
C ALA A 112 22.91 -7.85 9.58
N GLY A 113 23.07 -8.28 8.33
CA GLY A 113 22.15 -9.24 7.75
C GLY A 113 22.61 -9.84 6.45
N GLU A 114 21.81 -10.76 5.97
CA GLU A 114 21.96 -11.45 4.70
C GLU A 114 20.80 -11.07 3.79
N LEU A 115 21.13 -10.49 2.64
CA LEU A 115 20.21 -10.14 1.57
C LEU A 115 20.24 -11.24 0.51
N TYR A 116 19.12 -11.90 0.29
CA TYR A 116 18.97 -12.98 -0.68
C TYR A 116 18.31 -12.43 -1.94
N LEU A 117 19.10 -12.13 -2.97
CA LEU A 117 18.56 -11.64 -4.24
C LEU A 117 18.15 -12.82 -5.16
N PRO A 118 16.95 -12.80 -5.76
CA PRO A 118 16.55 -13.81 -6.73
C PRO A 118 17.56 -13.91 -7.89
N GLY A 119 17.92 -15.13 -8.28
CA GLY A 119 18.89 -15.37 -9.35
C GLY A 119 20.36 -15.26 -8.92
N THR A 120 20.64 -14.81 -7.70
CA THR A 120 22.02 -14.76 -7.17
C THR A 120 22.32 -16.02 -6.34
N PRO A 121 23.46 -16.70 -6.55
CA PRO A 121 23.75 -17.98 -5.91
C PRO A 121 24.15 -17.85 -4.43
N LYS A 122 24.58 -16.67 -3.98
CA LYS A 122 25.02 -16.39 -2.60
C LYS A 122 24.31 -15.15 -2.07
N PRO A 123 23.96 -15.09 -0.78
CA PRO A 123 23.45 -13.88 -0.19
C PRO A 123 24.53 -12.80 -0.13
N SER A 124 24.12 -11.54 -0.26
CA SER A 124 24.96 -10.38 -0.01
C SER A 124 24.92 -10.04 1.48
N TRP A 125 26.10 -9.86 2.07
CA TRP A 125 26.19 -9.38 3.45
C TRP A 125 25.94 -7.88 3.49
N VAL A 126 24.99 -7.45 4.33
CA VAL A 126 24.62 -6.04 4.53
C VAL A 126 24.84 -5.64 5.98
N ARG A 127 25.20 -4.37 6.21
CA ARG A 127 25.38 -3.80 7.55
C ARG A 127 24.53 -2.55 7.70
N TYR A 128 24.04 -2.32 8.91
CA TYR A 128 23.25 -1.14 9.23
C TYR A 128 24.02 0.13 8.89
N ASP A 129 23.34 1.03 8.19
CA ASP A 129 23.86 2.32 7.77
C ASP A 129 23.04 3.42 8.45
N ALA A 130 23.65 4.07 9.43
CA ALA A 130 22.99 5.09 10.23
C ALA A 130 22.67 6.35 9.41
N ASP A 131 23.56 6.74 8.50
CA ASP A 131 23.42 7.95 7.70
C ASP A 131 22.31 7.75 6.66
N LEU A 132 22.27 6.61 5.99
CA LEU A 132 21.21 6.26 5.05
C LEU A 132 19.85 6.14 5.75
N SER A 133 19.83 5.58 6.96
CA SER A 133 18.62 5.49 7.78
C SER A 133 18.11 6.86 8.23
N ALA A 134 19.01 7.80 8.55
CA ALA A 134 18.66 9.14 9.02
C ALA A 134 18.16 10.05 7.88
N GLN A 135 18.69 9.88 6.67
CA GLN A 135 18.29 10.64 5.48
C GLN A 135 16.95 10.17 4.90
N SER A 136 16.52 8.95 5.24
CA SER A 136 15.29 8.36 4.73
C SER A 136 14.05 8.95 5.42
N ASN A 137 13.03 9.29 4.63
CA ASN A 137 11.75 9.81 5.13
C ASN A 137 10.68 8.69 5.12
N PRO A 138 10.18 8.23 6.29
CA PRO A 138 9.17 7.18 6.36
C PRO A 138 7.87 7.47 5.61
N GLU A 139 7.44 8.74 5.61
CA GLU A 139 6.18 9.12 4.98
C GLU A 139 6.31 9.17 3.47
N HIS A 140 7.44 9.66 2.95
CA HIS A 140 7.74 9.59 1.52
C HIS A 140 7.82 8.13 1.04
N TYR A 141 8.50 7.28 1.80
CA TYR A 141 8.62 5.86 1.52
C TYR A 141 7.25 5.15 1.40
N LEU A 142 6.34 5.46 2.32
CA LEU A 142 4.98 4.92 2.27
C LEU A 142 4.22 5.44 1.05
N THR A 143 4.38 6.72 0.70
CA THR A 143 3.76 7.30 -0.50
C THR A 143 4.27 6.60 -1.76
N ASP A 144 5.58 6.41 -1.91
CA ASP A 144 6.18 5.71 -3.06
C ASP A 144 5.59 4.29 -3.21
N TYR A 145 5.42 3.56 -2.10
CA TYR A 145 4.80 2.23 -2.12
C TYR A 145 3.35 2.26 -2.59
N GLN A 146 2.57 3.24 -2.11
CA GLN A 146 1.16 3.39 -2.47
C GLN A 146 0.99 3.79 -3.93
N GLU A 147 1.88 4.63 -4.45
CA GLU A 147 1.86 5.08 -5.85
C GLU A 147 2.33 3.99 -6.82
N GLN A 148 3.31 3.16 -6.42
CA GLN A 148 3.77 2.02 -7.21
C GLN A 148 2.65 1.00 -7.51
N GLY A 149 1.68 0.85 -6.59
CA GLY A 149 0.57 -0.10 -6.71
C GLY A 149 -0.68 0.43 -7.44
N ARG A 150 -0.66 1.69 -7.89
CA ARG A 150 -1.73 2.30 -8.69
C ARG A 150 -1.53 2.01 -10.18
#